data_AF-A0A4U1D1L1-F1
#
_entry.id   AF-A0A4U1D1L1-F1
#
_cell.length_a   1.000
_cell.length_b   1.000
_cell.length_c   1.000
_cell.angle_alpha   90.00
_cell.angle_beta   90.00
_cell.angle_gamma   90.00
#
_symmetry.space_group_name_H-M   'P 1'
#
loop_
_entity.id
_entity.type
_entity.pdbx_description
1 polymer ?
#
loop_
_entity_poly.entity_id
_entity_poly.type
_entity_poly.pdbx_seq_one_letter_code
_entity_poly.pdbx_strand_id
1 'polypeptide(L)'
;MKRNEIVYTAETLNDMTMELLIKRLTEESPHLSSPEHGHGILEIIYAFNSPPRISDKYSIISNSGGDFEVLFPSKNYDELYLKNNIRYLYYIITRYLATRIVPQGRLTVEFQNGKIINCTVNNEGTYKDLERSGKPKYNLDDFLADDEEEEE
;
A
#
# COMPACT_ATOMS: atom_id res chain seq x y z
N MET A 1 -16.09 31.47 6.35
CA MET A 1 -15.63 30.07 6.58
C MET A 1 -14.21 29.97 6.05
N LYS A 2 -13.24 29.56 6.88
CA LYS A 2 -11.89 29.27 6.37
C LYS A 2 -12.03 28.16 5.32
N ARG A 3 -11.57 28.39 4.09
CA ARG A 3 -11.43 27.32 3.09
C ARG A 3 -10.55 26.25 3.75
N ASN A 4 -10.97 24.99 3.71
CA ASN A 4 -10.11 23.89 4.13
C ASN A 4 -8.92 23.85 3.18
N GLU A 5 -7.86 24.55 3.57
CA GLU A 5 -6.61 24.63 2.83
C GLU A 5 -5.97 23.24 2.89
N ILE A 6 -5.71 22.67 1.72
CA ILE A 6 -5.10 21.36 1.59
C ILE A 6 -3.59 21.54 1.71
N VAL A 7 -2.97 20.81 2.63
CA VAL A 7 -1.55 20.97 2.98
C VAL A 7 -0.64 20.03 2.18
N TYR A 8 -1.14 18.86 1.77
CA TYR A 8 -0.34 17.82 1.12
C TYR A 8 -0.85 17.52 -0.31
N THR A 9 0.07 17.55 -1.27
CA THR A 9 -0.18 17.16 -2.67
C THR A 9 -0.15 15.64 -2.83
N ALA A 10 -0.65 15.12 -3.95
CA ALA A 10 -0.56 13.69 -4.27
C ALA A 10 0.88 13.17 -4.28
N GLU A 11 1.82 13.96 -4.80
CA GLU A 11 3.25 13.60 -4.87
C GLU A 11 3.86 13.52 -3.46
N THR A 12 3.65 14.54 -2.63
CA THR A 12 4.12 14.54 -1.25
C THR A 12 3.53 13.36 -0.45
N LEU A 13 2.25 13.04 -0.65
CA LEU A 13 1.64 11.88 0.00
C LEU A 13 2.24 10.55 -0.48
N ASN A 14 2.60 10.44 -1.76
CA ASN A 14 3.24 9.24 -2.30
C ASN A 14 4.60 9.02 -1.64
N ASP A 15 5.47 10.03 -1.66
CA ASP A 15 6.82 9.96 -1.08
C ASP A 15 6.77 9.58 0.42
N MET A 16 5.94 10.27 1.19
CA MET A 16 5.73 9.96 2.61
C MET A 16 5.21 8.54 2.83
N THR A 17 4.31 8.05 1.97
CA THR A 17 3.79 6.68 2.09
C THR A 17 4.88 5.65 1.81
N MET A 18 5.70 5.88 0.77
CA MET A 18 6.74 4.94 0.37
C MET A 18 7.85 4.85 1.42
N GLU A 19 8.27 5.95 2.03
CA GLU A 19 9.22 5.94 3.14
C GLU A 19 8.70 5.08 4.32
N LEU A 20 7.44 5.28 4.70
CA LEU A 20 6.81 4.50 5.77
C LEU A 20 6.69 3.01 5.40
N LEU A 21 6.34 2.70 4.16
CA LEU A 21 6.22 1.32 3.68
C LEU A 21 7.54 0.58 3.68
N ILE A 22 8.60 1.23 3.19
CA ILE A 22 9.94 0.63 3.15
C ILE A 22 10.35 0.31 4.59
N LYS A 23 10.29 1.29 5.50
CA LYS A 23 10.61 1.07 6.92
C LYS A 23 9.76 -0.05 7.54
N ARG A 24 8.45 -0.06 7.26
CA ARG A 24 7.54 -1.09 7.76
C ARG A 24 7.95 -2.48 7.26
N LEU A 25 8.22 -2.65 5.98
CA LEU A 25 8.54 -3.96 5.39
C LEU A 25 9.99 -4.41 5.62
N THR A 26 10.92 -3.53 5.97
CA THR A 26 12.32 -3.90 6.25
C THR A 26 12.60 -4.10 7.74
N GLU A 27 11.96 -3.31 8.62
CA GLU A 27 12.33 -3.23 10.03
C GLU A 27 11.24 -3.72 10.98
N GLU A 28 9.99 -3.30 10.73
CA GLU A 28 8.90 -3.47 11.71
C GLU A 28 8.11 -4.77 11.45
N SER A 29 7.80 -5.07 10.19
CA SER A 29 7.03 -6.25 9.74
C SER A 29 7.68 -7.02 8.58
N PRO A 30 8.96 -7.41 8.67
CA PRO A 30 9.69 -8.06 7.56
C PRO A 30 9.12 -9.42 7.13
N HIS A 31 8.47 -10.13 8.05
CA HIS A 31 7.87 -11.44 7.79
C HIS A 31 6.72 -11.37 6.76
N LEU A 32 6.10 -10.20 6.52
CA LEU A 32 5.08 -10.04 5.46
C LEU A 32 5.64 -10.37 4.07
N SER A 33 6.95 -10.27 3.88
CA SER A 33 7.66 -10.65 2.66
C SER A 33 8.42 -11.97 2.81
N SER A 34 7.97 -12.86 3.72
CA SER A 34 8.52 -14.21 3.88
C SER A 34 7.61 -15.25 3.21
N PRO A 35 8.15 -16.18 2.41
CA PRO A 35 7.40 -17.31 1.84
C PRO A 35 6.74 -18.20 2.90
N GLU A 36 7.33 -18.29 4.09
CA GLU A 36 6.90 -19.21 5.15
C GLU A 36 5.97 -18.56 6.17
N HIS A 37 6.05 -17.24 6.34
CA HIS A 37 5.37 -16.53 7.43
C HIS A 37 4.51 -15.35 6.96
N GLY A 38 4.58 -14.99 5.67
CA GLY A 38 3.95 -13.80 5.12
C GLY A 38 2.45 -13.96 4.87
N HIS A 39 1.68 -14.09 5.96
CA HIS A 39 0.23 -14.08 5.94
C HIS A 39 -0.31 -12.93 6.77
N GLY A 40 -1.00 -12.00 6.13
CA GLY A 40 -1.54 -10.84 6.84
C GLY A 40 -2.09 -9.76 5.92
N ILE A 41 -2.43 -8.64 6.53
CA ILE A 41 -2.89 -7.45 5.84
C ILE A 41 -2.02 -6.25 6.22
N LEU A 42 -1.85 -5.35 5.27
CA LEU A 42 -1.26 -4.02 5.47
C LEU A 42 -2.28 -2.98 5.02
N GLU A 43 -2.61 -2.06 5.91
CA GLU A 43 -3.54 -0.97 5.70
C GLU A 43 -2.78 0.35 5.56
N ILE A 44 -3.01 1.07 4.46
CA ILE A 44 -2.50 2.41 4.21
C ILE A 44 -3.68 3.38 4.30
N ILE A 45 -3.60 4.34 5.23
CA ILE A 45 -4.71 5.22 5.59
C ILE A 45 -4.36 6.66 5.22
N TYR A 46 -5.22 7.28 4.42
CA TYR A 46 -5.16 8.68 4.03
C TYR A 46 -6.30 9.48 4.66
N ALA A 47 -5.97 10.60 5.29
CA ALA A 47 -6.92 11.53 5.89
C ALA A 47 -6.59 12.98 5.48
N PHE A 48 -7.59 13.88 5.47
CA PHE A 48 -7.38 15.28 5.08
C PHE A 48 -6.28 15.91 5.94
N ASN A 49 -5.33 16.58 5.28
CA ASN A 49 -4.27 17.38 5.91
C ASN A 49 -3.48 16.62 7.00
N SER A 50 -3.39 15.30 6.87
CA SER A 50 -2.69 14.45 7.81
C SER A 50 -1.66 13.61 7.05
N PRO A 51 -0.48 13.35 7.66
CA PRO A 51 0.45 12.36 7.14
C PRO A 51 -0.24 11.00 6.92
N PRO A 52 0.17 10.23 5.90
CA PRO A 52 -0.31 8.86 5.73
C PRO A 52 0.05 8.02 6.96
N ARG A 53 -0.80 7.04 7.27
CA ARG A 53 -0.57 6.09 8.37
C ARG A 53 -0.56 4.67 7.83
N ILE A 54 0.31 3.83 8.39
CA ILE A 54 0.41 2.43 8.03
C ILE A 54 0.14 1.57 9.26
N SER A 55 -0.83 0.66 9.11
CA SER A 55 -1.15 -0.37 10.08
C SER A 55 -0.98 -1.73 9.42
N ASP A 56 -0.64 -2.75 10.17
CA ASP A 56 -0.56 -4.11 9.67
C ASP A 56 -1.08 -5.08 10.72
N LYS A 57 -1.59 -6.21 10.24
CA LYS A 57 -2.03 -7.31 11.07
C LYS A 57 -1.69 -8.61 10.36
N TYR A 58 -0.84 -9.40 10.97
CA TYR A 58 -0.39 -10.66 10.40
C TYR A 58 -0.48 -11.77 11.44
N SER A 59 -0.54 -13.00 10.96
CA SER A 59 -0.51 -14.21 11.78
C SER A 59 0.60 -15.12 11.30
N ILE A 60 1.46 -15.54 12.20
CA ILE A 60 2.50 -16.53 11.92
C ILE A 60 1.92 -17.88 12.31
N ILE A 61 1.60 -18.70 11.33
CA ILE A 61 1.11 -20.06 11.56
C ILE A 61 2.30 -20.99 11.35
N SER A 62 2.85 -21.56 12.43
CA SER A 62 3.78 -22.69 12.35
C SER A 62 2.98 -23.99 12.40
N ASN A 63 3.25 -24.91 11.48
CA ASN A 63 2.80 -26.29 11.59
C ASN A 63 3.68 -27.02 12.62
N SER A 64 3.53 -26.72 13.91
CA SER A 64 4.09 -27.55 14.98
C SER A 64 3.02 -28.55 15.44
N GLY A 65 3.32 -29.84 15.29
CA GLY A 65 2.47 -30.90 15.80
C GLY A 65 2.45 -30.87 17.33
N GLY A 66 1.36 -30.36 17.91
CA GLY A 66 0.94 -30.66 19.28
C GLY A 66 1.37 -29.69 20.38
N ASP A 67 2.44 -28.90 20.19
CA ASP A 67 2.90 -27.94 21.21
C ASP A 67 2.74 -26.50 20.70
N PHE A 68 2.10 -25.66 21.52
CA PHE A 68 2.00 -24.21 21.32
C PHE A 68 3.37 -23.59 21.55
N GLU A 69 4.19 -23.50 20.50
CA GLU A 69 5.39 -22.65 20.51
C GLU A 69 5.03 -21.25 20.02
N VAL A 70 5.19 -20.25 20.89
CA VAL A 70 5.20 -18.83 20.46
C VAL A 70 6.59 -18.55 19.89
N LEU A 71 6.74 -18.74 18.57
CA LEU A 71 7.95 -18.39 17.86
C LEU A 71 7.90 -16.92 17.46
N PHE A 72 8.87 -16.13 17.94
CA PHE A 72 9.13 -14.82 17.39
C PHE A 72 9.89 -15.01 16.07
N PRO A 73 9.38 -14.51 14.93
CA PRO A 73 10.08 -14.67 13.66
C PRO A 73 11.45 -13.99 13.77
N SER A 74 12.50 -14.70 13.34
CA SER A 74 13.76 -14.02 13.04
C SER A 74 13.49 -12.96 11.95
N LYS A 75 14.30 -11.90 11.87
CA LYS A 75 14.21 -10.85 10.83
C LYS A 75 14.58 -11.37 9.43
N ASN A 76 14.21 -12.60 9.09
CA ASN A 76 14.45 -13.22 7.81
C ASN A 76 13.29 -12.85 6.88
N TYR A 77 13.56 -11.97 5.91
CA TYR A 77 12.69 -11.72 4.78
C TYR A 77 13.37 -12.23 3.51
N ASP A 78 12.58 -12.55 2.49
CA ASP A 78 13.11 -12.87 1.18
C ASP A 78 13.31 -11.56 0.40
N GLU A 79 14.54 -11.28 -0.02
CA GLU A 79 14.89 -10.03 -0.71
C GLU A 79 14.14 -9.83 -2.02
N LEU A 80 13.86 -10.91 -2.76
CA LEU A 80 13.14 -10.85 -4.03
C LEU A 80 11.67 -10.50 -3.80
N TYR A 81 11.02 -11.15 -2.82
CA TYR A 81 9.65 -10.80 -2.43
C TYR A 81 9.54 -9.39 -1.90
N LEU A 82 10.45 -8.96 -1.02
CA LEU A 82 10.48 -7.59 -0.51
C LEU A 82 10.56 -6.57 -1.65
N LYS A 83 11.51 -6.76 -2.58
CA LYS A 83 11.70 -5.85 -3.72
C LYS A 83 10.48 -5.80 -4.64
N ASN A 84 9.87 -6.94 -4.91
CA ASN A 84 8.68 -7.03 -5.75
C ASN A 84 7.47 -6.40 -5.06
N ASN A 85 7.28 -6.64 -3.76
CA ASN A 85 6.21 -6.04 -2.96
C ASN A 85 6.35 -4.51 -2.91
N ILE A 86 7.55 -3.97 -2.68
CA ILE A 86 7.79 -2.51 -2.70
C ILE A 86 7.43 -1.92 -4.07
N ARG A 87 7.84 -2.55 -5.17
CA ARG A 87 7.51 -2.10 -6.54
C ARG A 87 6.01 -2.12 -6.79
N TYR A 88 5.33 -3.18 -6.38
CA TYR A 88 3.89 -3.34 -6.57
C TYR A 88 3.10 -2.32 -5.74
N LEU A 89 3.50 -2.09 -4.50
CA LEU A 89 2.92 -1.08 -3.63
C LEU A 89 3.12 0.33 -4.18
N TYR A 90 4.31 0.65 -4.68
CA TYR A 90 4.57 1.94 -5.34
C TYR A 90 3.59 2.19 -6.49
N TYR A 91 3.38 1.18 -7.33
CA TYR A 91 2.45 1.26 -8.45
C TYR A 91 1.00 1.46 -7.98
N ILE A 92 0.54 0.66 -7.01
CA ILE A 92 -0.81 0.78 -6.44
C ILE A 92 -1.03 2.18 -5.85
N ILE A 93 -0.10 2.67 -5.02
CA ILE A 93 -0.21 3.97 -4.34
C ILE A 93 -0.19 5.11 -5.35
N THR A 94 0.75 5.06 -6.30
CA THR A 94 0.86 6.07 -7.35
C THR A 94 -0.46 6.15 -8.11
N ARG A 95 -1.05 5.01 -8.48
CA ARG A 95 -2.36 4.96 -9.15
C ARG A 95 -3.49 5.51 -8.28
N TYR A 96 -3.55 5.12 -7.01
CA TYR A 96 -4.54 5.61 -6.07
C TYR A 96 -4.49 7.14 -5.91
N LEU A 97 -3.29 7.72 -5.87
CA LEU A 97 -3.06 9.15 -5.72
C LEU A 97 -3.04 9.92 -7.06
N ALA A 98 -2.97 9.24 -8.21
CA ALA A 98 -2.75 9.86 -9.53
C ALA A 98 -3.92 10.71 -10.04
N THR A 99 -5.11 10.66 -9.43
CA THR A 99 -6.25 11.43 -9.92
C THR A 99 -6.17 12.92 -9.50
N ARG A 100 -6.93 13.81 -10.17
CA ARG A 100 -7.08 15.23 -9.74
C ARG A 100 -7.71 15.39 -8.36
N ILE A 101 -8.19 14.30 -7.80
CA ILE A 101 -9.04 14.22 -6.63
C ILE A 101 -8.36 13.22 -5.70
N VAL A 102 -7.63 13.69 -4.69
CA VAL A 102 -6.92 12.77 -3.80
C VAL A 102 -7.94 12.04 -2.93
N PRO A 103 -8.00 10.69 -3.01
CA PRO A 103 -8.97 9.92 -2.26
C PRO A 103 -8.55 9.75 -0.79
N GLN A 104 -9.51 9.96 0.09
CA GLN A 104 -9.47 9.65 1.51
C GLN A 104 -9.82 8.19 1.71
N GLY A 105 -9.32 7.61 2.78
CA GLY A 105 -9.74 6.30 3.22
C GLY A 105 -8.58 5.34 3.22
N ARG A 106 -8.84 4.09 2.87
CA ARG A 106 -7.97 2.98 3.21
C ARG A 106 -7.69 2.10 2.01
N LEU A 107 -6.41 1.87 1.72
CA LEU A 107 -5.99 0.72 0.94
C LEU A 107 -5.65 -0.42 1.90
N THR A 108 -6.22 -1.59 1.66
CA THR A 108 -5.89 -2.81 2.39
C THR A 108 -5.27 -3.80 1.42
N VAL A 109 -4.01 -4.14 1.68
CA VAL A 109 -3.19 -5.04 0.88
C VAL A 109 -3.06 -6.36 1.63
N GLU A 110 -3.41 -7.46 0.98
CA GLU A 110 -3.37 -8.80 1.58
C GLU A 110 -2.15 -9.58 1.10
N PHE A 111 -1.47 -10.20 2.05
CA PHE A 111 -0.27 -11.02 1.84
C PHE A 111 -0.58 -12.48 2.12
N GLN A 112 -0.14 -13.36 1.21
CA GLN A 112 -0.14 -14.81 1.40
C GLN A 112 1.20 -15.38 0.94
N ASN A 113 1.88 -16.14 1.81
CA ASN A 113 3.22 -16.67 1.56
C ASN A 113 4.19 -15.60 1.02
N GLY A 114 4.16 -14.39 1.59
CA GLY A 114 5.07 -13.31 1.18
C GLY A 114 4.64 -12.54 -0.07
N LYS A 115 3.57 -12.98 -0.75
CA LYS A 115 3.05 -12.36 -1.99
C LYS A 115 1.85 -11.49 -1.69
N ILE A 116 1.81 -10.32 -2.32
CA ILE A 116 0.56 -9.55 -2.41
C ILE A 116 -0.41 -10.31 -3.32
N ILE A 117 -1.56 -10.72 -2.78
CA ILE A 117 -2.59 -11.48 -3.50
C ILE A 117 -3.84 -10.67 -3.78
N ASN A 118 -4.06 -9.59 -3.03
CA ASN A 118 -5.25 -8.77 -3.15
C ASN A 118 -4.96 -7.34 -2.68
N CYS A 119 -5.67 -6.39 -3.27
CA CYS A 119 -5.66 -4.99 -2.86
C CYS A 119 -7.09 -4.47 -2.94
N THR A 120 -7.61 -3.98 -1.81
CA THR A 120 -8.95 -3.41 -1.73
C THR A 120 -8.87 -1.96 -1.33
N VAL A 121 -9.77 -1.14 -1.90
CA VAL A 121 -9.81 0.30 -1.67
C VAL A 121 -11.15 0.67 -1.07
N ASN A 122 -11.13 1.27 0.11
CA ASN A 122 -12.29 1.88 0.74
C ASN A 122 -12.13 3.40 0.71
N ASN A 123 -12.82 4.06 -0.22
CA ASN A 123 -12.78 5.51 -0.37
C ASN A 123 -13.83 6.16 0.54
N GLU A 124 -13.38 6.89 1.56
CA GLU A 124 -14.23 7.54 2.57
C GLU A 124 -14.55 9.01 2.21
N GLY A 125 -13.99 9.52 1.13
CA GLY A 125 -14.20 10.89 0.68
C GLY A 125 -13.07 11.39 -0.22
N THR A 126 -13.19 12.59 -0.75
CA THR A 126 -12.15 13.09 -1.66
C THR A 126 -11.93 14.58 -1.52
N TYR A 127 -10.70 15.06 -1.72
CA TYR A 127 -10.45 16.49 -1.96
C TYR A 127 -9.97 16.77 -3.36
N LYS A 128 -10.28 17.97 -3.84
CA LYS A 128 -9.76 18.48 -5.10
C LYS A 128 -8.36 19.05 -4.88
N ASP A 129 -7.37 18.49 -5.55
CA ASP A 129 -6.03 19.03 -5.57
C ASP A 129 -6.01 20.36 -6.35
N LEU A 130 -5.66 21.45 -5.66
CA LEU A 130 -5.70 22.80 -6.22
C LEU A 130 -4.58 23.02 -7.25
N GLU A 131 -3.43 22.35 -7.12
CA GLU A 131 -2.31 22.49 -8.07
C GLU A 131 -2.58 21.79 -9.42
N ARG A 132 -3.49 20.80 -9.42
CA ARG A 132 -3.92 20.07 -10.62
C ARG A 132 -5.25 20.58 -11.19
N SER A 133 -5.87 21.57 -10.54
CA SER A 133 -7.14 22.17 -10.97
C SER A 133 -6.96 22.97 -12.27
N GLY A 134 -7.05 22.27 -13.42
CA GLY A 134 -6.95 22.84 -14.76
C GLY A 134 -6.25 21.94 -15.79
N LYS A 135 -5.44 20.97 -15.36
CA LYS A 135 -4.72 20.00 -16.22
C LYS A 135 -5.57 18.76 -16.48
N PRO A 136 -5.66 18.13 -17.67
CA PRO A 136 -6.59 17.02 -18.03
C PRO A 136 -6.83 15.95 -16.93
N LYS A 137 -8.07 15.44 -16.79
CA LYS A 137 -8.39 14.40 -15.80
C LYS A 137 -7.93 13.09 -16.42
N TYR A 138 -7.01 12.39 -15.77
CA TYR A 138 -6.72 10.99 -16.11
C TYR A 138 -7.92 10.13 -15.72
N ASN A 139 -8.46 9.37 -16.66
CA ASN A 139 -9.50 8.39 -16.38
C ASN A 139 -8.84 7.12 -15.83
N LEU A 140 -9.33 6.62 -14.70
CA LEU A 140 -8.79 5.41 -14.06
C LEU A 140 -8.98 4.18 -14.94
N ASP A 141 -10.06 4.14 -15.71
CA ASP A 141 -10.41 3.02 -16.59
C ASP A 141 -9.45 2.89 -17.79
N ASP A 142 -8.89 4.01 -18.26
CA ASP A 142 -7.96 4.06 -19.41
C ASP A 142 -6.58 3.41 -19.09
N PHE A 143 -6.28 3.14 -17.82
CA PHE A 143 -5.04 2.48 -17.38
C PHE A 143 -5.28 1.10 -16.72
N LEU A 144 -6.55 0.74 -16.50
CA LEU A 144 -6.98 -0.56 -15.97
C LEU A 144 -7.44 -1.51 -17.09
N ALA A 145 -7.77 -0.98 -18.26
CA ALA A 145 -7.95 -1.74 -19.49
C ALA A 145 -6.59 -1.98 -20.15
N ASP A 146 -6.16 -3.24 -20.12
CA ASP A 146 -5.20 -3.91 -21.00
C ASP A 146 -3.72 -3.48 -20.97
N ASP A 147 -2.93 -4.27 -20.23
CA ASP A 147 -1.69 -4.87 -20.77
C ASP A 147 -1.98 -6.37 -21.05
N GLU A 148 -3.07 -6.67 -21.77
CA GLU A 148 -3.16 -7.92 -22.55
C GLU A 148 -2.81 -7.55 -24.01
N GLU A 149 -1.71 -8.13 -24.51
CA GLU A 149 -1.10 -8.02 -25.86
C GLU A 149 -0.24 -6.76 -26.09
N GLU A 150 1.04 -6.85 -26.45
CA GLU A 150 1.59 -7.55 -27.62
C GLU A 150 2.84 -8.41 -27.29
N GLU A 151 2.72 -9.73 -27.46
CA GLU A 151 3.83 -10.55 -27.95
C GLU A 151 3.82 -10.44 -29.48
N GLU A 152 4.76 -9.68 -30.05
CA GLU A 152 5.27 -9.89 -31.42
C GLU A 152 6.81 -9.96 -31.41
#